data_AF-A0A1G1GIW8-F1
#
_entry.id   AF-A0A1G1GIW8-F1
#
_cell.length_a   1.000
_cell.length_b   1.000
_cell.length_c   1.000
_cell.angle_alpha   90.00
_cell.angle_beta   90.00
_cell.angle_gamma   90.00
#
_symmetry.space_group_name_H-M   'P 1'
#
loop_
_entity.id
_entity.type
_entity.pdbx_description
1 polymer ?
#
loop_
_entity_poly.entity_id
_entity_poly.type
_entity_poly.pdbx_seq_one_letter_code
_entity_poly.pdbx_strand_id
1 'polypeptide(L)'
;METAKILYKIIEFERYDVLVPFICHTCGKCCHNFAPQIPEEDFPEITRYLNKPQEEIIKQHDECYQKKFTDEPANCSFLNNENLCMIYPLRPRCCRLYPFTDFGGAGVDCPGHKEFYAIVDILFADQVYAAMYNPEDYQKDKIRYVPDLEWPTILRKFMQAKPSEPMMLEFKKMNRPLV
;
A
#
# COMPACT_ATOMS: atom_id res chain seq x y z
N MET A 1 -8.14 16.41 7.11
CA MET A 1 -7.28 15.27 7.46
C MET A 1 -7.08 14.43 6.22
N GLU A 2 -5.84 14.37 5.77
CA GLU A 2 -5.42 14.11 4.40
C GLU A 2 -5.57 12.64 4.02
N THR A 3 -6.63 12.31 3.27
CA THR A 3 -6.86 11.02 2.60
C THR A 3 -5.83 10.68 1.52
N ALA A 4 -4.84 11.54 1.27
CA ALA A 4 -4.11 11.58 0.01
C ALA A 4 -3.02 10.51 -0.18
N LYS A 5 -2.85 9.53 0.72
CA LYS A 5 -1.67 8.62 0.67
C LYS A 5 -1.95 7.17 1.03
N ILE A 6 -3.21 6.73 1.07
CA ILE A 6 -3.54 5.32 1.27
C ILE A 6 -3.64 4.65 -0.09
N LEU A 7 -2.76 3.69 -0.34
CA LEU A 7 -2.87 2.80 -1.49
C LEU A 7 -4.11 1.91 -1.31
N TYR A 8 -4.84 1.66 -2.39
CA TYR A 8 -5.91 0.67 -2.42
C TYR A 8 -5.73 -0.25 -3.63
N LYS A 9 -6.53 -1.31 -3.75
CA LYS A 9 -6.81 -1.94 -5.05
C LYS A 9 -8.27 -1.73 -5.40
N ILE A 10 -8.55 -1.68 -6.68
CA ILE A 10 -9.92 -1.62 -7.22
C ILE A 10 -10.31 -3.03 -7.64
N ILE A 11 -11.46 -3.47 -7.16
CA ILE A 11 -12.16 -4.67 -7.61
C ILE A 11 -13.29 -4.19 -8.50
N GLU A 12 -13.18 -4.44 -9.81
CA GLU A 12 -14.24 -4.08 -10.74
C GLU A 12 -15.34 -5.14 -10.72
N PHE A 13 -16.56 -4.76 -10.37
CA PHE A 13 -17.75 -5.59 -10.56
C PHE A 13 -18.40 -5.19 -11.88
N GLU A 14 -19.42 -5.93 -12.32
CA GLU A 14 -20.13 -5.60 -13.57
C GLU A 14 -20.65 -4.14 -13.57
N ARG A 15 -21.17 -3.64 -12.44
CA ARG A 15 -21.88 -2.35 -12.36
C ARG A 15 -21.20 -1.29 -11.51
N TYR A 16 -20.25 -1.65 -10.67
CA TYR A 16 -19.60 -0.76 -9.70
C TYR A 16 -18.20 -1.25 -9.36
N ASP A 17 -17.46 -0.45 -8.63
CA ASP A 17 -16.09 -0.74 -8.22
C ASP A 17 -15.99 -0.71 -6.70
N VAL A 18 -15.26 -1.67 -6.14
CA VAL A 18 -14.99 -1.76 -4.70
C VAL A 18 -13.51 -1.48 -4.46
N LEU A 19 -13.22 -0.46 -3.66
CA LEU A 19 -11.89 -0.01 -3.30
C LEU A 19 -11.46 -0.71 -2.00
N VAL A 20 -10.46 -1.58 -2.06
CA VAL A 20 -9.90 -2.24 -0.87
C VAL A 20 -8.64 -1.47 -0.45
N PRO A 21 -8.62 -0.76 0.69
CA PRO A 21 -7.43 -0.06 1.15
C PRO A 21 -6.37 -1.01 1.65
N PHE A 22 -5.10 -0.66 1.45
CA PHE A 22 -3.97 -1.25 2.13
C PHE A 22 -3.51 -0.37 3.28
N ILE A 23 -3.45 -0.95 4.47
CA ILE A 23 -2.96 -0.28 5.67
C ILE A 23 -1.67 -0.96 6.10
N CYS A 24 -0.57 -0.21 6.05
CA CYS A 24 0.70 -0.69 6.56
C CYS A 24 0.71 -0.59 8.09
N HIS A 25 0.92 -1.71 8.76
CA HIS A 25 1.00 -1.82 10.23
C HIS A 25 2.35 -1.36 10.82
N THR A 26 3.19 -0.68 10.02
CA THR A 26 4.51 -0.17 10.45
C THR A 26 5.41 -1.21 11.13
N CYS A 27 5.32 -2.48 10.71
CA CYS A 27 5.99 -3.61 11.36
C CYS A 27 7.44 -3.84 10.90
N GLY A 28 7.93 -3.09 9.90
CA GLY A 28 9.27 -3.23 9.31
C GLY A 28 9.55 -4.51 8.51
N LYS A 29 8.73 -5.57 8.64
CA LYS A 29 8.96 -6.87 7.97
C LYS A 29 9.12 -6.77 6.44
N CYS A 30 8.32 -5.92 5.80
CA CYS A 30 8.47 -5.63 4.37
C CYS A 30 9.79 -4.90 4.05
N CYS A 31 10.16 -3.92 4.89
CA CYS A 31 11.31 -3.05 4.67
C CYS A 31 12.66 -3.79 4.84
N HIS A 32 12.71 -4.87 5.62
CA HIS A 32 13.93 -5.68 5.80
C HIS A 32 14.42 -6.36 4.50
N ASN A 33 13.50 -6.69 3.61
CA ASN A 33 13.81 -7.40 2.36
C ASN A 33 13.60 -6.51 1.12
N PHE A 34 13.50 -5.20 1.30
CA PHE A 34 13.13 -4.26 0.25
C PHE A 34 14.12 -3.10 0.17
N ALA A 35 14.77 -2.97 -0.98
CA ALA A 35 15.50 -1.77 -1.36
C ALA A 35 14.80 -1.13 -2.57
N PRO A 36 13.99 -0.08 -2.35
CA PRO A 36 13.30 0.60 -3.43
C PRO A 36 14.30 1.35 -4.32
N GLN A 37 14.02 1.47 -5.61
CA GLN A 37 14.70 2.46 -6.44
C GLN A 37 14.02 3.81 -6.24
N ILE A 38 14.69 4.75 -5.57
CA ILE A 38 14.15 6.10 -5.34
C ILE A 38 14.55 7.03 -6.49
N PRO A 39 13.59 7.73 -7.12
CA PRO A 39 13.89 8.76 -8.11
C PRO A 39 14.71 9.91 -7.50
N GLU A 40 15.64 10.49 -8.27
CA GLU A 40 16.50 11.58 -7.80
C GLU A 40 15.69 12.79 -7.30
N GLU A 41 14.53 13.05 -7.94
CA GLU A 41 13.63 14.15 -7.59
C GLU A 41 12.98 14.02 -6.20
N ASP A 42 12.94 12.83 -5.61
CA ASP A 42 12.35 12.60 -4.28
C ASP A 42 13.35 12.88 -3.13
N PHE A 43 14.66 12.87 -3.41
CA PHE A 43 15.69 13.07 -2.37
C PHE A 43 15.68 14.45 -1.71
N PRO A 44 15.49 15.59 -2.41
CA PRO A 44 15.50 16.91 -1.77
C PRO A 44 14.49 17.07 -0.63
N GLU A 45 13.29 16.47 -0.77
CA GLU A 45 12.27 16.52 0.29
C GLU A 45 12.65 15.61 1.47
N ILE A 46 13.16 14.41 1.19
CA ILE A 46 13.68 13.47 2.19
C ILE A 46 14.84 14.10 3.00
N THR A 47 15.78 14.75 2.32
CA THR A 47 16.92 15.46 2.92
C THR A 47 16.46 16.53 3.89
N ARG A 48 15.51 17.38 3.48
CA ARG A 48 14.94 18.42 4.34
C ARG A 48 14.26 17.83 5.57
N TYR A 49 13.53 16.73 5.39
CA TYR A 49 12.78 16.07 6.46
C TYR A 49 13.69 15.39 7.48
N LEU A 50 14.75 14.71 7.02
CA LEU A 50 15.71 14.02 7.89
C LEU A 50 16.77 14.95 8.47
N ASN A 51 16.86 16.19 7.98
CA ASN A 51 17.88 17.17 8.35
C ASN A 51 19.31 16.61 8.23
N LYS A 52 19.59 15.97 7.09
CA LYS A 52 20.89 15.37 6.75
C LYS A 52 21.36 15.83 5.37
N PRO A 53 22.67 15.85 5.07
CA PRO A 53 23.16 16.14 3.74
C PRO A 53 22.62 15.18 2.68
N GLN A 54 22.25 15.68 1.51
CA GLN A 54 21.67 14.86 0.43
C GLN A 54 22.65 13.79 -0.05
N GLU A 55 23.94 14.13 -0.17
CA GLU A 55 25.00 13.20 -0.58
C GLU A 55 25.13 12.02 0.39
N GLU A 56 24.99 12.26 1.70
CA GLU A 56 25.01 11.18 2.71
C GLU A 56 23.83 10.22 2.50
N ILE A 57 22.63 10.77 2.26
CA ILE A 57 21.41 9.98 2.10
C ILE A 57 21.45 9.16 0.80
N ILE A 58 21.86 9.78 -0.31
CA ILE A 58 22.00 9.09 -1.60
C ILE A 58 23.02 7.98 -1.47
N LYS A 59 24.21 8.26 -0.91
CA LYS A 59 25.25 7.26 -0.72
C LYS A 59 24.76 6.06 0.10
N GLN A 60 24.13 6.30 1.27
CA GLN A 60 23.56 5.24 2.10
C GLN A 60 22.46 4.45 1.37
N HIS A 61 21.65 5.14 0.56
CA HIS A 61 20.61 4.53 -0.23
C HIS A 61 21.17 3.63 -1.34
N ASP A 62 22.16 4.11 -2.09
CA ASP A 62 22.79 3.37 -3.18
C ASP A 62 23.52 2.13 -2.65
N GLU A 63 24.25 2.24 -1.54
CA GLU A 63 24.90 1.10 -0.86
C GLU A 63 23.87 0.02 -0.47
N CYS A 64 22.69 0.43 0.03
CA CYS A 64 21.57 -0.48 0.31
C CYS A 64 20.98 -1.07 -0.98
N TYR A 65 20.78 -0.26 -2.02
CA TYR A 65 20.19 -0.68 -3.28
C TYR A 65 21.04 -1.74 -4.01
N GLN A 66 22.37 -1.64 -3.94
CA GLN A 66 23.26 -2.66 -4.51
C GLN A 66 23.08 -4.05 -3.90
N LYS A 67 22.68 -4.14 -2.61
CA LYS A 67 22.40 -5.42 -1.95
C LYS A 67 21.21 -6.17 -2.53
N LYS A 68 20.33 -5.50 -3.28
CA LYS A 68 19.25 -6.16 -4.04
C LYS A 68 19.78 -7.17 -5.08
N PHE A 69 21.02 -6.99 -5.53
CA PHE A 69 21.67 -7.87 -6.51
C PHE A 69 22.55 -8.95 -5.85
N THR A 70 22.45 -9.11 -4.53
CA THR A 70 23.15 -10.14 -3.75
C THR A 70 22.14 -11.04 -3.04
N ASP A 71 22.62 -12.10 -2.40
CA ASP A 71 21.80 -12.97 -1.53
C ASP A 71 21.58 -12.36 -0.12
N GLU A 72 22.09 -11.16 0.14
CA GLU A 72 21.92 -10.50 1.42
C GLU A 72 20.55 -9.80 1.51
N PRO A 73 19.92 -9.75 2.70
CA PRO A 73 18.77 -8.89 2.90
C PRO A 73 19.14 -7.44 2.59
N ALA A 74 18.43 -6.84 1.64
CA ALA A 74 18.77 -5.50 1.17
C ALA A 74 18.65 -4.43 2.27
N ASN A 75 17.72 -4.63 3.22
CA ASN A 75 17.46 -3.77 4.39
C ASN A 75 17.32 -2.29 4.02
N CYS A 76 16.08 -1.81 3.81
CA CYS A 76 15.79 -0.43 3.43
C CYS A 76 16.61 0.59 4.23
N SER A 77 17.34 1.47 3.54
CA SER A 77 18.19 2.51 4.16
C SER A 77 17.42 3.52 5.03
N PHE A 78 16.09 3.58 4.89
CA PHE A 78 15.23 4.45 5.70
C PHE A 78 14.57 3.74 6.89
N LEU A 79 14.85 2.45 7.11
CA LEU A 79 14.35 1.70 8.26
C LEU A 79 15.31 1.89 9.43
N ASN A 80 14.81 2.37 10.57
CA ASN A 80 15.62 2.50 11.78
C ASN A 80 15.69 1.17 12.56
N ASN A 81 16.50 1.16 13.63
CA ASN A 81 16.70 -0.02 14.49
C ASN A 81 15.43 -0.45 15.26
N GLU A 82 14.39 0.38 15.29
CA GLU A 82 13.10 0.12 15.93
C GLU A 82 12.04 -0.37 14.92
N ASN A 83 12.44 -0.71 13.69
CA ASN A 83 11.55 -1.11 12.58
C ASN A 83 10.61 -0.01 12.08
N LEU A 84 10.92 1.26 12.36
CA LEU A 84 10.16 2.41 11.92
C LEU A 84 10.80 3.04 10.68
N CYS A 85 9.97 3.36 9.69
CA CYS A 85 10.41 4.07 8.49
C CYS A 85 10.59 5.55 8.82
N MET A 86 11.83 6.04 8.72
CA MET A 86 12.18 7.43 9.02
C MET A 86 11.54 8.42 8.04
N ILE A 87 11.10 7.97 6.86
CA ILE A 87 10.46 8.81 5.83
C ILE A 87 8.98 8.45 5.61
N TYR A 88 8.31 7.81 6.58
CA TYR A 88 6.96 7.27 6.38
C TYR A 88 5.93 8.26 5.76
N PRO A 89 5.89 9.55 6.17
CA PRO A 89 4.98 10.54 5.58
C PRO A 89 5.35 10.95 4.14
N LEU A 90 6.63 10.78 3.78
CA LEU A 90 7.22 11.15 2.49
C LEU A 90 7.54 9.94 1.62
N ARG A 91 6.96 8.77 1.92
CA ARG A 91 7.22 7.54 1.16
C ARG A 91 7.07 7.81 -0.34
N PRO A 92 8.15 7.61 -1.13
CA PRO A 92 8.11 7.68 -2.59
C PRO A 92 7.09 6.73 -3.20
N ARG A 93 6.78 6.92 -4.49
CA ARG A 93 5.78 6.10 -5.21
C ARG A 93 6.02 4.60 -5.00
N CYS A 94 7.24 4.13 -5.27
CA CYS A 94 7.63 2.73 -5.09
C CYS A 94 7.41 2.21 -3.65
N CYS A 95 7.62 3.04 -2.64
CA CYS A 95 7.41 2.69 -1.22
C CYS A 95 5.93 2.68 -0.83
N ARG A 96 5.09 3.50 -1.48
CA ARG A 96 3.64 3.49 -1.29
C ARG A 96 3.00 2.28 -1.94
N LEU A 97 3.51 1.89 -3.13
CA LEU A 97 3.03 0.74 -3.89
C LEU A 97 3.41 -0.62 -3.32
N TYR A 98 4.46 -0.68 -2.48
CA TYR A 98 4.88 -1.90 -1.83
C TYR A 98 3.85 -2.37 -0.78
N PRO A 99 3.50 -3.67 -0.71
CA PRO A 99 4.15 -4.83 -1.33
C PRO A 99 3.49 -5.36 -2.62
N PHE A 100 2.72 -4.54 -3.35
CA PHE A 100 1.88 -5.02 -4.46
C PHE A 100 2.53 -5.04 -5.84
N THR A 101 3.77 -4.57 -5.93
CA THR A 101 4.54 -4.49 -7.16
C THR A 101 5.54 -5.63 -7.26
N ASP A 102 5.94 -5.97 -8.49
CA ASP A 102 6.96 -6.98 -8.80
C ASP A 102 8.38 -6.62 -8.33
N PHE A 103 8.57 -5.49 -7.62
CA PHE A 103 9.85 -5.03 -7.07
C PHE A 103 10.38 -5.87 -5.89
N GLY A 104 9.91 -7.12 -5.72
CA GLY A 104 10.40 -8.08 -4.73
C GLY A 104 9.65 -7.99 -3.40
N GLY A 105 8.60 -8.79 -3.21
CA GLY A 105 7.80 -8.75 -1.97
C GLY A 105 6.59 -9.66 -1.89
N ALA A 106 6.22 -10.35 -2.98
CA ALA A 106 5.20 -11.39 -2.93
C ALA A 106 5.67 -12.49 -1.97
N GLY A 107 5.18 -12.48 -0.73
CA GLY A 107 5.57 -13.44 0.32
C GLY A 107 6.06 -12.84 1.65
N VAL A 108 6.06 -11.51 1.83
CA VAL A 108 6.42 -10.92 3.13
C VAL A 108 5.40 -11.30 4.22
N ASP A 109 5.88 -11.71 5.40
CA ASP A 109 5.08 -12.01 6.61
C ASP A 109 4.45 -10.75 7.25
N CYS A 110 4.06 -9.79 6.41
CA CYS A 110 3.46 -8.51 6.77
C CYS A 110 1.99 -8.71 7.18
N PRO A 111 1.61 -8.38 8.41
CA PRO A 111 0.22 -8.52 8.87
C PRO A 111 -0.77 -7.71 8.03
N GLY A 112 -0.42 -6.46 7.68
CA GLY A 112 -1.27 -5.63 6.81
C GLY A 112 -1.45 -6.18 5.40
N HIS A 113 -0.44 -6.88 4.86
CA HIS A 113 -0.55 -7.56 3.56
C HIS A 113 -1.47 -8.77 3.64
N LYS A 114 -1.33 -9.58 4.70
CA LYS A 114 -2.21 -10.75 4.94
C LYS A 114 -3.66 -10.32 5.12
N GLU A 115 -3.89 -9.29 5.92
CA GLU A 115 -5.22 -8.72 6.14
C GLU A 115 -5.84 -8.21 4.82
N PHE A 116 -5.06 -7.45 4.05
CA PHE A 116 -5.48 -6.95 2.75
C PHE A 116 -5.91 -8.08 1.81
N TYR A 117 -5.08 -9.12 1.66
CA TYR A 117 -5.39 -10.21 0.73
C TYR A 117 -6.53 -11.09 1.23
N ALA A 118 -6.69 -11.29 2.54
CA ALA A 118 -7.86 -11.99 3.09
C ALA A 118 -9.19 -11.29 2.71
N ILE A 119 -9.20 -9.95 2.71
CA ILE A 119 -10.37 -9.16 2.30
C ILE A 119 -10.59 -9.26 0.79
N VAL A 120 -9.52 -9.10 0.01
CA VAL A 120 -9.54 -9.31 -1.44
C VAL A 120 -10.14 -10.67 -1.75
N ASP A 121 -9.56 -11.76 -1.25
CA ASP A 121 -9.98 -13.12 -1.57
C ASP A 121 -11.47 -13.35 -1.30
N ILE A 122 -11.98 -12.87 -0.16
CA ILE A 122 -13.41 -12.96 0.18
C ILE A 122 -14.29 -12.15 -0.77
N LEU A 123 -13.88 -10.93 -1.13
CA LEU A 123 -14.66 -10.09 -2.04
C LEU A 123 -14.65 -10.63 -3.48
N PHE A 124 -13.54 -11.26 -3.90
CA PHE A 124 -13.37 -11.86 -5.23
C PHE A 124 -14.09 -13.21 -5.40
N ALA A 125 -14.13 -14.05 -4.36
CA ALA A 125 -14.58 -15.44 -4.47
C ALA A 125 -16.01 -15.62 -5.03
N ASP A 126 -16.88 -14.62 -4.87
CA ASP A 126 -18.29 -14.69 -5.27
C ASP A 126 -18.60 -13.91 -6.56
N GLN A 127 -17.59 -13.50 -7.32
CA GLN A 127 -17.80 -12.60 -8.46
C GLN A 127 -17.94 -13.34 -9.79
N VAL A 128 -18.89 -12.89 -10.60
CA VAL A 128 -19.10 -13.36 -11.98
C VAL A 128 -18.05 -12.74 -12.93
N TYR A 129 -17.62 -11.51 -12.63
CA TYR A 129 -16.53 -10.81 -13.31
C TYR A 129 -15.80 -9.94 -12.29
N ALA A 130 -14.48 -10.10 -12.19
CA ALA A 130 -13.66 -9.24 -11.36
C ALA A 130 -12.24 -9.07 -11.92
N ALA A 131 -11.78 -7.82 -11.98
CA ALA A 131 -10.42 -7.45 -12.31
C ALA A 131 -9.81 -6.61 -11.19
N MET A 132 -8.49 -6.70 -11.01
CA MET A 132 -7.73 -6.01 -9.96
C MET A 132 -6.86 -4.90 -10.54
N TYR A 133 -7.03 -3.68 -10.05
CA TYR A 133 -6.20 -2.54 -10.47
C TYR A 133 -5.59 -1.81 -9.27
N ASN A 134 -4.44 -1.17 -9.51
CA ASN A 134 -3.84 -0.22 -8.60
C ASN A 134 -4.33 1.20 -8.96
N PRO A 135 -4.77 2.02 -8.00
CA PRO A 135 -5.24 3.39 -8.19
C PRO A 135 -4.24 4.34 -8.82
N GLU A 136 -2.95 4.08 -8.64
CA GLU A 136 -1.94 4.88 -9.34
C GLU A 136 -1.89 4.57 -10.84
N ASP A 137 -2.45 3.43 -11.27
CA ASP A 137 -2.58 3.02 -12.67
C ASP A 137 -4.00 3.28 -13.21
N TYR A 138 -4.96 3.58 -12.33
CA TYR A 138 -6.38 3.76 -12.66
C TYR A 138 -6.84 5.20 -12.41
N GLN A 139 -7.44 5.81 -13.42
CA GLN A 139 -7.89 7.20 -13.33
C GLN A 139 -9.11 7.31 -12.40
N LYS A 140 -9.00 8.14 -11.35
CA LYS A 140 -10.01 8.26 -10.28
C LYS A 140 -11.40 8.66 -10.77
N ASP A 141 -11.48 9.46 -11.83
CA ASP A 141 -12.71 9.91 -12.50
C ASP A 141 -13.50 8.76 -13.16
N LYS A 142 -12.89 7.58 -13.30
CA LYS A 142 -13.55 6.39 -13.85
C LYS A 142 -14.17 5.47 -12.80
N ILE A 143 -13.99 5.77 -11.51
CA ILE A 143 -14.50 4.93 -10.42
C ILE A 143 -16.02 4.99 -10.36
N ARG A 144 -16.66 3.82 -10.44
CA ARG A 144 -18.11 3.63 -10.33
C ARG A 144 -18.45 3.29 -8.89
N TYR A 145 -19.08 4.20 -8.16
CA TYR A 145 -19.38 3.99 -6.74
C TYR A 145 -20.36 2.86 -6.48
N VAL A 146 -20.19 2.19 -5.34
CA VAL A 146 -21.09 1.13 -4.85
C VAL A 146 -22.48 1.73 -4.59
N PRO A 147 -23.55 1.23 -5.24
CA PRO A 147 -24.92 1.70 -4.99
C PRO A 147 -25.38 1.42 -3.55
N ASP A 148 -26.25 2.28 -3.01
CA ASP A 148 -26.83 2.11 -1.65
C ASP A 148 -27.43 0.72 -1.42
N LEU A 149 -28.09 0.15 -2.44
CA LEU A 149 -28.74 -1.15 -2.36
C LEU A 149 -27.72 -2.31 -2.26
N GLU A 150 -26.54 -2.14 -2.85
CA GLU A 150 -25.47 -3.15 -2.88
C GLU A 150 -24.58 -3.07 -1.62
N TRP A 151 -24.51 -1.89 -1.00
CA TRP A 151 -23.63 -1.61 0.14
C TRP A 151 -23.79 -2.58 1.32
N PRO A 152 -25.00 -2.96 1.79
CA PRO A 152 -25.15 -3.93 2.88
C PRO A 152 -24.53 -5.29 2.56
N THR A 153 -24.59 -5.72 1.30
CA THR A 153 -24.01 -7.00 0.85
C THR A 153 -22.50 -6.92 0.83
N ILE A 154 -21.94 -5.87 0.23
CA ILE A 154 -20.48 -5.64 0.19
C ILE A 154 -19.91 -5.53 1.60
N LEU A 155 -20.54 -4.73 2.46
CA LEU A 155 -20.10 -4.57 3.84
C LEU A 155 -20.18 -5.91 4.60
N ARG A 156 -21.24 -6.70 4.43
CA ARG A 156 -21.35 -8.01 5.08
C ARG A 156 -20.22 -8.95 4.68
N LYS A 157 -19.89 -9.01 3.38
CA LYS A 157 -18.77 -9.83 2.87
C LYS A 157 -17.44 -9.35 3.43
N PHE A 158 -17.17 -8.05 3.33
CA PHE A 158 -15.98 -7.43 3.90
C PHE A 158 -15.79 -7.79 5.39
N MET A 159 -16.86 -7.78 6.19
CA MET A 159 -16.80 -8.13 7.61
C MET A 159 -16.49 -9.62 7.88
N GLN A 160 -16.70 -10.54 6.92
CA GLN A 160 -16.32 -11.96 7.09
C GLN A 160 -14.80 -12.13 7.22
N ALA A 161 -14.02 -11.22 6.64
CA ALA A 161 -12.56 -11.19 6.78
C ALA A 161 -12.09 -10.81 8.19
N LYS A 162 -13.01 -10.40 9.08
CA LYS A 162 -12.72 -9.87 10.42
C LYS A 162 -11.66 -8.75 10.37
N PRO A 163 -11.90 -7.69 9.58
CA PRO A 163 -10.95 -6.61 9.39
C PRO A 163 -10.66 -5.89 10.71
N SER A 164 -9.44 -5.38 10.84
CA SER A 164 -9.06 -4.47 11.91
C SER A 164 -9.89 -3.18 11.86
N GLU A 165 -9.94 -2.46 12.98
CA GLU A 165 -10.66 -1.19 13.05
C GLU A 165 -10.16 -0.15 12.03
N PRO A 166 -8.84 0.08 11.86
CA PRO A 166 -8.34 0.99 10.81
C PRO A 166 -8.81 0.59 9.41
N MET A 167 -8.76 -0.72 9.11
CA MET A 167 -9.20 -1.27 7.83
C MET A 167 -10.68 -1.03 7.59
N MET A 168 -11.51 -1.28 8.60
CA MET A 168 -12.95 -1.00 8.54
C MET A 168 -13.24 0.48 8.31
N LEU A 169 -12.57 1.39 9.02
CA LEU A 169 -12.81 2.82 8.91
C LEU A 169 -12.47 3.34 7.51
N GLU A 170 -11.29 2.97 6.97
CA GLU A 170 -10.88 3.42 5.65
C GLU A 170 -11.70 2.75 4.54
N PHE A 171 -12.04 1.46 4.66
CA PHE A 171 -12.89 0.79 3.67
C PHE A 171 -14.26 1.45 3.56
N LYS A 172 -14.89 1.75 4.70
CA LYS A 172 -16.18 2.48 4.74
C LYS A 172 -16.03 3.86 4.12
N LYS A 173 -14.99 4.60 4.46
CA LYS A 173 -14.75 5.96 3.94
C LYS A 173 -14.52 5.99 2.43
N MET A 174 -13.88 4.96 1.86
CA MET A 174 -13.60 4.87 0.43
C MET A 174 -14.80 4.42 -0.41
N ASN A 175 -15.66 3.58 0.15
CA ASN A 175 -16.74 2.92 -0.61
C ASN A 175 -18.14 3.34 -0.19
N ARG A 176 -18.29 4.05 0.93
CA ARG A 176 -19.62 4.51 1.34
C ARG A 176 -20.14 5.47 0.27
N PRO A 177 -21.35 5.23 -0.25
CA PRO A 177 -21.97 6.14 -1.20
C PRO A 177 -22.00 7.56 -0.63
N LEU A 178 -21.59 8.52 -1.47
CA LEU A 178 -21.66 9.94 -1.15
C LEU A 178 -23.14 10.26 -0.92
N VAL A 179 -23.49 10.52 0.34
CA VAL A 179 -24.77 11.11 0.71
C VAL A 179 -24.70 12.61 0.44
#